data_AF-A0A812ICL7-F1
#
_entry.id   AF-A0A812ICL7-F1
#
_cell.length_a   1.000
_cell.length_b   1.000
_cell.length_c   1.000
_cell.angle_alpha   90.00
_cell.angle_beta   90.00
_cell.angle_gamma   90.00
#
_symmetry.space_group_name_H-M   'P 1'
#
loop_
_entity.id
_entity.type
_entity.pdbx_description
1 polymer ?
#
loop_
_entity_poly.entity_id
_entity_poly.type
_entity_poly.pdbx_seq_one_letter_code
_entity_poly.pdbx_strand_id
1 'polypeptide(L)'
;MVTIVKQVKLEFQGRSWVVPPGFLFQEDGEEFVRLRPSCHGLCILLGCDKKIRNPSLKGSTALKQLVDGRNCKLGLIESKDEKPKLFGDDERASPKKKRKVQAVETKKLDLDLPDGSGIVTVKAVKWTREDLSVVLEAEQLERLFNLIMKDELSFDVQSRAYRRTGKHVKAAKKETDDSSCQSD
;
A
#
# COMPACT_ATOMS: atom_id res chain seq x y z
N MET A 1 -34.15 -16.00 8.89
CA MET A 1 -32.97 -16.81 8.57
C MET A 1 -31.81 -16.28 9.41
N VAL A 2 -31.16 -17.14 10.19
CA VAL A 2 -30.01 -16.75 11.03
C VAL A 2 -28.74 -17.22 10.33
N THR A 3 -27.79 -16.31 10.12
CA THR A 3 -26.50 -16.61 9.51
C THR A 3 -25.41 -16.48 10.58
N ILE A 4 -24.68 -17.55 10.84
CA ILE A 4 -23.52 -17.54 11.75
C ILE A 4 -22.30 -17.14 10.92
N VAL A 5 -21.61 -16.06 11.34
CA VAL A 5 -20.44 -15.51 10.63
C VAL A 5 -19.20 -15.69 11.51
N LYS A 6 -18.14 -16.28 10.96
CA LYS A 6 -16.82 -16.36 11.61
C LYS A 6 -16.21 -14.96 11.65
N GLN A 7 -15.83 -14.50 12.84
CA GLN A 7 -15.23 -13.18 13.05
C GLN A 7 -13.83 -13.33 13.65
N VAL A 8 -12.83 -12.70 13.01
CA VAL A 8 -11.45 -12.67 13.51
C VAL A 8 -11.20 -11.31 14.16
N LYS A 9 -10.66 -11.34 15.38
CA LYS A 9 -10.25 -10.15 16.13
C LYS A 9 -8.75 -10.18 16.31
N LEU A 10 -8.06 -9.15 15.83
CA LEU A 10 -6.64 -8.96 16.04
C LEU A 10 -6.44 -8.03 17.23
N GLU A 11 -5.55 -8.39 18.14
CA GLU A 11 -5.17 -7.57 19.29
C GLU A 11 -3.67 -7.33 19.29
N PHE A 12 -3.27 -6.09 19.46
CA PHE A 12 -1.87 -5.68 19.44
C PHE A 12 -1.69 -4.44 20.34
N GLN A 13 -0.73 -4.50 21.27
CA GLN A 13 -0.43 -3.43 22.23
C GLN A 13 -1.67 -2.85 22.95
N GLY A 14 -2.59 -3.72 23.39
CA GLY A 14 -3.82 -3.33 24.10
C GLY A 14 -4.90 -2.69 23.22
N ARG A 15 -4.69 -2.63 21.90
CA ARG A 15 -5.68 -2.19 20.91
C ARG A 15 -6.23 -3.39 20.18
N SER A 16 -7.49 -3.31 19.76
CA SER A 16 -8.11 -4.39 19.00
C SER A 16 -8.76 -3.90 17.73
N TRP A 17 -8.69 -4.74 16.70
CA TRP A 17 -9.31 -4.52 15.42
C TRP A 17 -10.05 -5.79 15.00
N VAL A 18 -11.36 -5.65 14.78
CA VAL A 18 -12.17 -6.70 14.17
C VAL A 18 -11.94 -6.66 12.66
N VAL A 19 -11.42 -7.76 12.11
CA VAL A 19 -11.12 -7.88 10.69
C VAL A 19 -12.43 -8.06 9.93
N PRO A 20 -12.75 -7.17 8.96
CA PRO A 20 -13.94 -7.33 8.13
C PRO A 20 -13.85 -8.60 7.28
N PRO A 21 -14.96 -9.27 6.96
CA PRO A 21 -14.94 -10.53 6.22
C PRO A 21 -14.30 -10.41 4.83
N GLY A 22 -14.40 -9.25 4.17
CA GLY A 22 -13.74 -9.01 2.87
C GLY A 22 -12.21 -8.86 2.92
N PHE A 23 -11.62 -8.90 4.11
CA PHE A 23 -10.17 -8.84 4.32
C PHE A 23 -9.58 -10.23 4.60
N LEU A 24 -10.42 -11.21 4.91
CA LEU A 24 -10.03 -12.59 5.14
C LEU A 24 -10.33 -13.40 3.88
N PHE A 25 -9.38 -14.21 3.47
CA PHE A 25 -9.59 -15.16 2.39
C PHE A 25 -8.71 -16.38 2.59
N GLN A 26 -9.14 -17.51 2.07
CA GLN A 26 -8.42 -18.76 2.18
C GLN A 26 -7.80 -19.11 0.82
N GLU A 27 -6.54 -19.52 0.82
CA GLU A 27 -5.83 -19.94 -0.38
C GLU A 27 -4.84 -21.06 -0.02
N ASP A 28 -4.91 -22.17 -0.77
CA ASP A 28 -4.11 -23.38 -0.54
C ASP A 28 -4.12 -23.88 0.91
N GLY A 29 -5.30 -23.87 1.55
CA GLY A 29 -5.49 -24.37 2.92
C GLY A 29 -5.11 -23.40 4.03
N GLU A 30 -4.45 -22.28 3.73
CA GLU A 30 -4.09 -21.25 4.70
C GLU A 30 -5.05 -20.05 4.65
N GLU A 31 -5.30 -19.46 5.82
CA GLU A 31 -6.05 -18.22 5.92
C GLU A 31 -5.08 -17.03 5.78
N PHE A 32 -5.43 -16.08 4.93
CA PHE A 32 -4.68 -14.85 4.71
C PHE A 32 -5.50 -13.64 5.16
N VAL A 33 -4.80 -12.62 5.63
CA VAL A 33 -5.36 -11.30 5.91
C VAL A 33 -4.79 -10.26 4.95
N ARG A 34 -5.69 -9.51 4.32
CA ARG A 34 -5.32 -8.40 3.44
C ARG A 34 -5.02 -7.16 4.27
N LEU A 35 -3.82 -6.60 4.14
CA LEU A 35 -3.41 -5.39 4.83
C LEU A 35 -3.52 -4.20 3.87
N ARG A 36 -4.65 -3.50 3.98
CA ARG A 36 -4.88 -2.27 3.21
C ARG A 36 -4.36 -1.06 3.99
N PRO A 37 -3.44 -0.26 3.43
CA PRO A 37 -2.88 0.90 4.13
C PRO A 37 -3.93 1.96 4.53
N SER A 38 -5.06 2.03 3.81
CA SER A 38 -6.16 2.96 4.10
C SER A 38 -7.24 2.38 5.03
N CYS A 39 -7.03 1.19 5.59
CA CYS A 39 -8.01 0.60 6.51
C CYS A 39 -7.90 1.27 7.88
N HIS A 40 -8.98 1.94 8.30
CA HIS A 40 -9.01 2.70 9.53
C HIS A 40 -8.73 1.83 10.77
N GLY A 41 -9.31 0.62 10.83
CA GLY A 41 -9.11 -0.29 11.95
C GLY A 41 -7.65 -0.76 12.10
N LEU A 42 -6.98 -1.04 10.98
CA LEU A 42 -5.55 -1.37 10.97
C LEU A 42 -4.70 -0.17 11.44
N CYS A 43 -5.06 1.05 11.03
CA CYS A 43 -4.36 2.25 11.49
C CYS A 43 -4.51 2.44 13.01
N ILE A 44 -5.71 2.26 13.55
CA ILE A 44 -5.95 2.36 15.00
C ILE A 44 -5.15 1.30 15.76
N LEU A 45 -5.14 0.07 15.26
CA LEU A 45 -4.37 -1.05 15.83
C LEU A 45 -2.89 -0.69 15.95
N LEU A 46 -2.33 -0.06 14.92
CA LEU A 46 -0.93 0.34 14.81
C LEU A 46 -0.65 1.76 15.33
N GLY A 47 -1.24 2.15 16.45
CA GLY A 47 -0.79 3.38 17.12
C GLY A 47 -1.50 4.66 16.68
N CYS A 48 -2.23 4.70 15.55
CA CYS A 48 -2.83 5.94 15.07
C CYS A 48 -3.89 6.51 16.04
N ASP A 49 -3.82 7.82 16.28
CA ASP A 49 -4.80 8.52 17.10
C ASP A 49 -6.17 8.52 16.45
N LYS A 50 -7.20 8.14 17.23
CA LYS A 50 -8.61 8.16 16.80
C LYS A 50 -9.09 9.55 16.34
N LYS A 51 -8.34 10.61 16.65
CA LYS A 51 -8.66 12.00 16.30
C LYS A 51 -8.35 12.34 14.83
N ILE A 52 -7.55 11.51 14.15
CA ILE A 52 -7.23 11.73 12.74
C ILE A 52 -8.43 11.32 11.89
N ARG A 53 -8.97 12.26 11.11
CA ARG A 53 -10.20 12.06 10.32
C ARG A 53 -10.05 10.99 9.24
N ASN A 54 -8.85 10.78 8.71
CA ASN A 54 -8.56 9.81 7.65
C ASN A 54 -7.13 9.24 7.82
N PRO A 55 -6.90 8.36 8.80
CA PRO A 55 -5.58 7.80 9.02
C PRO A 55 -5.25 6.82 7.89
N SER A 56 -4.00 6.83 7.46
CA SER A 56 -3.53 6.00 6.36
C SER A 56 -2.06 5.69 6.53
N LEU A 57 -1.71 4.42 6.39
CA LEU A 57 -0.33 3.90 6.42
C LEU A 57 0.38 4.02 5.07
N LYS A 58 -0.23 4.68 4.07
CA LYS A 58 0.43 4.94 2.78
C LYS A 58 1.73 5.76 2.91
N GLY A 59 1.89 6.50 4.01
CA GLY A 59 3.12 7.22 4.32
C GLY A 59 4.28 6.31 4.70
N SER A 60 3.99 5.20 5.39
CA SER A 60 5.00 4.28 5.96
C SER A 60 6.01 3.82 4.93
N THR A 61 7.28 4.00 5.26
CA THR A 61 8.42 3.52 4.47
C THR A 61 8.54 2.00 4.59
N ALA A 62 8.30 1.43 5.78
CA ALA A 62 8.34 -0.01 6.02
C ALA A 62 7.35 -0.77 5.12
N LEU A 63 6.09 -0.30 5.06
CA LEU A 63 5.08 -0.96 4.22
C LEU A 63 5.40 -0.83 2.72
N LYS A 64 5.99 0.30 2.29
CA LYS A 64 6.46 0.47 0.90
C LYS A 64 7.60 -0.49 0.57
N GLN A 65 8.58 -0.61 1.47
CA GLN A 65 9.71 -1.53 1.30
C GLN A 65 9.25 -2.98 1.19
N LEU A 66 8.24 -3.39 1.96
CA LEU A 66 7.68 -4.75 1.85
C LEU A 66 6.96 -4.99 0.53
N VAL A 67 6.17 -4.02 0.07
CA VAL A 67 5.50 -4.10 -1.24
C VAL A 67 6.51 -4.13 -2.38
N ASP A 68 7.55 -3.30 -2.30
CA ASP A 68 8.64 -3.28 -3.27
C ASP A 68 9.44 -4.59 -3.23
N GLY A 69 9.78 -5.10 -2.04
CA GLY A 69 10.46 -6.39 -1.85
C GLY A 69 9.65 -7.56 -2.42
N ARG A 70 8.33 -7.60 -2.19
CA ARG A 70 7.40 -8.52 -2.85
C ARG A 70 7.50 -8.44 -4.36
N ASN A 71 7.41 -7.23 -4.90
CA ASN A 71 7.39 -7.02 -6.34
C ASN A 71 8.74 -7.35 -6.99
N CYS A 72 9.86 -7.11 -6.31
CA CYS A 72 11.20 -7.49 -6.74
C CYS A 72 11.36 -9.03 -6.76
N LYS A 73 10.97 -9.73 -5.68
CA LYS A 73 11.05 -11.20 -5.63
C LYS A 73 10.15 -11.88 -6.69
N LEU A 74 9.03 -11.26 -7.04
CA LEU A 74 8.13 -11.72 -8.11
C LEU A 74 8.59 -11.31 -9.52
N GLY A 75 9.69 -10.55 -9.66
CA GLY A 75 10.18 -10.04 -10.94
C GLY A 75 9.23 -9.05 -11.63
N LEU A 76 8.32 -8.43 -10.88
CA LEU A 76 7.39 -7.41 -11.39
C LEU A 76 8.04 -6.03 -11.53
N ILE A 77 9.15 -5.82 -10.83
CA ILE A 77 9.98 -4.62 -10.89
C ILE A 77 11.42 -5.09 -11.10
N GLU A 78 12.15 -4.44 -12.00
CA GLU A 78 13.59 -4.67 -12.17
C GLU A 78 14.30 -4.22 -10.88
N SER A 79 15.10 -5.10 -10.30
CA SER A 79 15.94 -4.78 -9.13
C SER A 79 16.72 -3.50 -9.43
N LYS A 80 16.63 -2.49 -8.54
CA LYS A 80 17.29 -1.18 -8.72
C LYS A 80 18.81 -1.26 -8.86
N ASP A 81 19.41 -2.43 -8.64
CA ASP A 81 20.85 -2.68 -8.76
C ASP A 81 21.32 -2.95 -10.19
N GLU A 82 20.42 -3.19 -11.14
CA GLU A 82 20.79 -3.26 -12.56
C GLU A 82 20.45 -1.93 -13.25
N LYS A 83 21.29 -0.92 -13.04
CA LYS A 83 21.37 0.18 -14.03
C LYS A 83 21.89 -0.44 -15.34
N PRO A 84 21.11 -0.51 -16.43
CA PRO A 84 21.72 -0.73 -17.73
C PRO A 84 22.68 0.43 -17.98
N LYS A 85 23.97 0.14 -18.17
CA LYS A 85 24.96 1.13 -18.61
C LYS A 85 24.41 1.83 -19.85
N LEU A 86 23.96 3.07 -19.67
CA LEU A 86 23.24 3.85 -20.68
C LEU A 86 24.15 4.43 -21.78
N PHE A 87 25.44 4.08 -21.76
CA PHE A 87 26.44 4.49 -22.75
C PHE A 87 27.39 3.33 -23.03
N GLY A 88 26.87 2.28 -23.68
CA GLY A 88 27.65 1.26 -24.36
C GLY A 88 27.39 1.39 -25.85
N ASP A 89 28.39 1.91 -26.55
CA ASP A 89 28.47 2.10 -27.99
C ASP A 89 28.25 0.77 -28.75
N ASP A 90 27.54 0.87 -29.88
CA ASP A 90 27.44 -0.06 -31.03
C ASP A 90 27.33 -1.58 -30.81
N GLU A 91 26.14 -2.16 -31.01
CA GLU A 91 25.74 -2.80 -32.27
C GLU A 91 24.42 -3.58 -32.12
N ARG A 92 23.51 -3.36 -33.07
CA ARG A 92 22.34 -4.19 -33.46
C ARG A 92 21.28 -4.47 -32.39
N ALA A 93 20.31 -3.55 -32.33
CA ALA A 93 19.01 -3.78 -31.74
C ALA A 93 18.26 -4.93 -32.45
N SER A 94 18.22 -6.11 -31.83
CA SER A 94 17.14 -7.07 -32.08
C SER A 94 15.92 -6.66 -31.24
N PRO A 95 14.69 -6.76 -31.77
CA PRO A 95 13.49 -6.29 -31.09
C PRO A 95 13.32 -7.06 -29.78
N LYS A 96 13.27 -6.31 -28.66
CA LYS A 96 13.05 -6.84 -27.31
C LYS A 96 11.78 -7.71 -27.33
N LYS A 97 11.97 -9.03 -27.38
CA LYS A 97 10.92 -10.01 -27.09
C LYS A 97 10.34 -9.62 -25.74
N LYS A 98 9.03 -9.35 -25.70
CA LYS A 98 8.26 -9.25 -24.44
C LYS A 98 8.59 -10.52 -23.66
N ARG A 99 9.44 -10.39 -22.64
CA ARG A 99 9.86 -11.50 -21.81
C ARG A 99 8.57 -11.98 -21.14
N LYS A 100 8.14 -13.18 -21.52
CA LYS A 100 6.95 -13.81 -20.97
C LYS A 100 7.19 -13.83 -19.46
N VAL A 101 6.40 -13.05 -18.71
CA VAL A 101 6.35 -13.13 -17.25
C VAL A 101 6.22 -14.61 -16.95
N GLN A 102 7.26 -15.21 -16.38
CA GLN A 102 7.15 -16.57 -15.90
C GLN A 102 5.98 -16.52 -14.92
N ALA A 103 4.93 -17.27 -15.23
CA ALA A 103 3.84 -17.47 -14.30
C ALA A 103 4.50 -18.04 -13.05
N VAL A 104 4.62 -17.21 -12.01
CA VAL A 104 5.14 -17.64 -10.72
C VAL A 104 4.14 -18.70 -10.24
N GLU A 105 4.51 -19.97 -10.37
CA GLU A 105 3.70 -21.12 -9.95
C GLU A 105 3.57 -21.18 -8.42
N THR A 106 4.39 -20.44 -7.69
CA THR A 106 4.31 -20.31 -6.24
C THR A 106 3.30 -19.22 -5.87
N LYS A 107 2.12 -19.66 -5.40
CA LYS A 107 1.07 -18.77 -4.88
C LYS A 107 1.47 -18.04 -3.58
N LYS A 108 2.55 -18.51 -2.94
CA LYS A 108 3.13 -17.97 -1.70
C LYS A 108 4.57 -17.56 -1.92
N LEU A 109 5.00 -16.57 -1.17
CA LEU A 109 6.33 -16.00 -1.23
C LEU A 109 6.79 -15.63 0.18
N ASP A 110 7.98 -16.07 0.54
CA ASP A 110 8.62 -15.68 1.78
C ASP A 110 9.40 -14.37 1.59
N LEU A 111 9.10 -13.37 2.42
CA LEU A 111 9.75 -12.06 2.42
C LEU A 111 10.57 -11.87 3.67
N ASP A 112 11.82 -11.47 3.46
CA ASP A 112 12.71 -11.06 4.54
C ASP A 112 12.34 -9.65 4.99
N LEU A 113 12.15 -9.46 6.29
CA LEU A 113 11.88 -8.15 6.86
C LEU A 113 13.17 -7.31 6.82
N PRO A 114 13.10 -6.02 6.42
CA PRO A 114 14.27 -5.17 6.21
C PRO A 114 15.07 -4.90 7.49
N ASP A 115 14.47 -5.07 8.66
CA ASP A 115 15.14 -4.93 9.97
C ASP A 115 15.78 -6.23 10.48
N GLY A 116 15.75 -7.31 9.68
CA GLY A 116 16.26 -8.62 10.07
C GLY A 116 15.42 -9.33 11.12
N SER A 117 14.20 -8.86 11.42
CA SER A 117 13.31 -9.46 12.43
C SER A 117 12.68 -10.79 12.02
N GLY A 118 13.00 -11.29 10.82
CA GLY A 118 12.66 -12.62 10.34
C GLY A 118 12.00 -12.62 8.98
N ILE A 119 11.32 -13.72 8.68
CA ILE A 119 10.64 -13.99 7.42
C ILE A 119 9.13 -13.88 7.65
N VAL A 120 8.41 -13.31 6.68
CA VAL A 120 6.95 -13.25 6.62
C VAL A 120 6.47 -13.84 5.31
N THR A 121 5.50 -14.75 5.39
CA THR A 121 4.92 -15.39 4.21
C THR A 121 3.79 -14.53 3.68
N VAL A 122 3.90 -14.15 2.42
CA VAL A 122 2.92 -13.32 1.72
C VAL A 122 2.38 -14.01 0.49
N LYS A 123 1.19 -13.58 0.08
CA LYS A 123 0.61 -14.02 -1.19
C LYS A 123 1.38 -13.45 -2.37
N ALA A 124 1.64 -14.29 -3.37
CA ALA A 124 2.11 -13.85 -4.68
C ALA A 124 1.01 -13.06 -5.41
N VAL A 125 1.37 -11.89 -5.92
CA VAL A 125 0.43 -11.01 -6.63
C VAL A 125 0.74 -10.97 -8.11
N LYS A 126 -0.29 -10.69 -8.91
CA LYS A 126 -0.12 -10.51 -10.34
C LYS A 126 0.23 -9.06 -10.69
N TRP A 127 -0.16 -8.09 -9.86
CA TRP A 127 0.01 -6.66 -10.14
C TRP A 127 0.78 -5.97 -9.00
N THR A 128 1.65 -5.03 -9.37
CA THR A 128 2.52 -4.30 -8.42
C THR A 128 1.77 -3.48 -7.38
N ARG A 129 0.56 -3.01 -7.71
CA ARG A 129 -0.27 -2.14 -6.87
C ARG A 129 -1.24 -2.88 -5.95
N GLU A 130 -1.21 -4.21 -5.95
CA GLU A 130 -2.09 -4.99 -5.06
C GLU A 130 -1.68 -4.81 -3.60
N ASP A 131 -2.68 -4.69 -2.73
CA ASP A 131 -2.52 -4.66 -1.27
C ASP A 131 -1.71 -5.88 -0.80
N LEU A 132 -0.89 -5.70 0.25
CA LEU A 132 -0.12 -6.80 0.85
C LEU A 132 -1.09 -7.78 1.51
N SER A 133 -0.89 -9.08 1.31
CA SER A 133 -1.68 -10.11 2.00
C SER A 133 -0.74 -11.10 2.67
N VAL A 134 -0.96 -11.32 3.96
CA VAL A 134 -0.04 -12.04 4.86
C VAL A 134 -0.81 -13.21 5.47
N VAL A 135 -0.12 -14.30 5.77
CA VAL A 135 -0.73 -15.45 6.47
C VAL A 135 -1.30 -14.99 7.81
N LEU A 136 -2.47 -15.50 8.18
CA LEU A 136 -3.14 -15.23 9.46
C LEU A 136 -2.47 -16.05 10.59
N GLU A 137 -1.18 -15.80 10.80
CA GLU A 137 -0.37 -16.39 11.86
C GLU A 137 0.08 -15.29 12.83
N ALA A 138 -0.10 -15.53 14.13
CA ALA A 138 0.13 -14.52 15.16
C ALA A 138 1.59 -14.02 15.15
N GLU A 139 2.57 -14.91 15.03
CA GLU A 139 3.98 -14.55 15.02
C GLU A 139 4.37 -13.68 13.83
N GLN A 140 3.86 -14.00 12.63
CA GLN A 140 4.15 -13.24 11.42
C GLN A 140 3.54 -11.84 11.48
N LEU A 141 2.30 -11.75 11.94
CA LEU A 141 1.61 -10.47 12.10
C LEU A 141 2.26 -9.60 13.16
N GLU A 142 2.69 -10.17 14.28
CA GLU A 142 3.38 -9.44 15.33
C GLU A 142 4.71 -8.85 14.84
N ARG A 143 5.55 -9.64 14.14
CA ARG A 143 6.81 -9.16 13.54
C ARG A 143 6.55 -8.00 12.57
N LEU A 144 5.55 -8.16 11.71
CA LEU A 144 5.16 -7.14 10.76
C LEU A 144 4.67 -5.85 11.43
N PHE A 145 3.82 -5.96 12.45
CA PHE A 145 3.28 -4.81 13.18
C PHE A 145 4.37 -4.09 13.96
N ASN A 146 5.31 -4.83 14.57
CA ASN A 146 6.47 -4.26 15.22
C ASN A 146 7.36 -3.48 14.22
N LEU A 147 7.59 -4.01 13.02
CA LEU A 147 8.33 -3.29 11.98
C LEU A 147 7.64 -1.98 11.58
N ILE A 148 6.32 -2.02 11.35
CA ILE A 148 5.55 -0.84 10.95
C ILE A 148 5.52 0.21 12.08
N MET A 149 5.53 -0.21 13.34
CA MET A 149 5.56 0.69 14.50
C MET A 149 6.94 1.33 14.73
N LYS A 150 8.02 0.64 14.37
CA LYS A 150 9.38 1.20 14.44
C LYS A 150 9.58 2.31 13.40
N ASP A 151 8.93 2.20 12.26
CA ASP A 151 8.90 3.25 11.25
C ASP A 151 8.07 4.42 11.80
N GLU A 152 8.64 5.63 11.82
CA GLU A 152 7.92 6.81 12.27
C GLU A 152 6.69 7.02 11.37
N LEU A 153 5.52 6.60 11.86
CA LEU A 153 4.27 6.69 11.13
C LEU A 153 3.91 8.16 10.92
N SER A 154 4.33 8.70 9.78
CA SER A 154 3.80 9.96 9.26
C SER A 154 2.37 9.73 8.78
N PHE A 155 1.40 9.93 9.67
CA PHE A 155 -0.01 10.03 9.31
C PHE A 155 -0.25 11.39 8.63
N ASP A 156 0.37 11.57 7.47
CA ASP A 156 0.37 12.86 6.78
C ASP A 156 -1.03 13.15 6.23
N VAL A 157 -1.67 14.18 6.79
CA VAL A 157 -2.93 14.73 6.31
C VAL A 157 -2.62 15.66 5.14
N GLN A 158 -1.97 15.13 4.09
CA GLN A 158 -1.89 15.86 2.84
C GLN A 158 -3.24 15.79 2.15
N SER A 159 -4.15 16.65 2.60
CA SER A 159 -5.26 17.14 1.80
C SER A 159 -4.66 17.64 0.49
N ARG A 160 -4.76 16.84 -0.58
CA ARG A 160 -4.43 17.31 -1.92
C ARG A 160 -5.30 18.52 -2.19
N ALA A 161 -4.73 19.72 -2.15
CA ALA A 161 -5.41 20.91 -2.57
C ALA A 161 -5.83 20.68 -4.02
N TYR A 162 -7.14 20.51 -4.23
CA TYR A 162 -7.69 20.30 -5.56
C TYR A 162 -7.50 21.58 -6.35
N ARG A 163 -6.40 21.68 -7.11
CA ARG A 163 -6.25 22.72 -8.12
C ARG A 163 -7.25 22.38 -9.21
N ARG A 164 -8.41 23.06 -9.18
CA ARG A 164 -9.46 22.98 -10.19
C ARG A 164 -8.93 23.54 -11.52
N THR A 165 -8.07 22.81 -12.21
CA THR A 165 -7.60 23.17 -13.55
C THR A 165 -8.56 22.57 -14.57
N GLY A 166 -9.56 23.36 -14.95
CA GLY A 166 -10.52 23.04 -16.00
C GLY A 166 -11.16 24.31 -16.56
N LYS A 167 -11.67 24.23 -17.79
CA LYS A 167 -12.18 25.34 -18.63
C LYS A 167 -13.25 26.26 -17.99
N HIS A 168 -13.74 25.96 -16.79
CA HIS A 168 -14.76 26.74 -16.08
C HIS A 168 -14.22 27.80 -15.09
N VAL A 169 -12.91 27.90 -14.86
CA VAL A 169 -12.34 28.95 -13.97
C VAL A 169 -12.49 30.37 -14.56
N LYS A 170 -12.71 30.51 -15.87
CA LYS A 170 -12.86 31.83 -16.51
C LYS A 170 -14.24 32.49 -16.30
N ALA A 171 -15.24 31.77 -15.78
CA ALA A 171 -16.56 32.36 -15.54
C ALA A 171 -16.62 33.15 -14.22
N ALA A 172 -15.87 32.73 -13.19
CA ALA A 172 -15.95 33.35 -11.86
C ALA A 172 -15.08 34.62 -11.70
N LYS A 173 -14.25 34.97 -12.68
CA LYS A 173 -13.37 36.15 -12.62
C LYS A 173 -13.90 37.36 -13.39
N LYS A 174 -15.11 37.28 -13.96
CA LYS A 174 -15.70 38.34 -14.80
C LYS A 174 -16.80 39.16 -14.09
N GLU A 175 -17.13 38.85 -12.84
CA GLU A 175 -18.17 39.58 -12.07
C GLU A 175 -17.61 40.49 -10.97
N THR A 176 -16.32 40.81 -10.99
CA THR A 176 -15.70 41.66 -9.94
C THR A 176 -14.79 42.72 -10.54
N ASP A 177 -15.23 43.36 -11.62
CA ASP A 177 -14.51 44.49 -12.22
C ASP A 177 -15.50 45.49 -12.87
N ASP A 178 -16.64 45.74 -12.21
CA ASP A 178 -17.56 46.81 -12.61
C ASP A 178 -18.34 47.34 -11.39
N SER A 179 -17.62 48.05 -10.51
CA SER A 179 -18.23 48.94 -9.52
C SER A 179 -17.22 50.03 -9.14
N SER A 180 -16.93 50.90 -10.11
CA SER A 180 -16.47 52.26 -9.85
C SER A 180 -17.38 53.22 -10.58
N CYS A 181 -18.22 53.96 -9.86
CA CYS A 181 -18.77 55.26 -10.25
C CYS A 181 -19.41 55.96 -9.03
N GLN A 182 -18.64 56.92 -8.48
CA GLN A 182 -19.00 58.31 -8.14
C GLN A 182 -20.03 58.70 -7.05
N SER A 183 -19.73 59.91 -6.54
CA SER A 183 -20.51 60.90 -5.77
C SER A 183 -20.33 60.77 -4.25
N ASP A 184 -19.86 61.78 -3.50
CA ASP A 184 -19.74 63.23 -3.68
C ASP A 184 -18.36 63.76 -3.23
#